data_AF-A0A0A8L4C4-F1
#
_entry.id   AF-A0A0A8L4C4-F1
#
_cell.length_a   1.000
_cell.length_b   1.000
_cell.length_c   1.000
_cell.angle_alpha   90.00
_cell.angle_beta   90.00
_cell.angle_gamma   90.00
#
_symmetry.space_group_name_H-M   'P 1'
#
loop_
_entity.id
_entity.type
_entity.pdbx_description
1 polymer ?
#
loop_
_entity_poly.entity_id
_entity_poly.type
_entity_poly.pdbx_seq_one_letter_code
_entity_poly.pdbx_strand_id
1 'polypeptide(L)'
;MPVKPPSSHSERKNKLLLHASSRNAKQQEWNRELVALIIKLLNEKDHSSLALVARNAGIPPQLRPAVWPTLLKYHPMVISPNIMSNTLVFKDDDNEAELQYFPEDRSEEEISELMENDLNKYFQVRNTIPVPAEVQQVKLALKQCVWQFLKKWSKICKYESGLIWIALGLAEWCPLKGGDDLVLGGRRHHHHNSCLKHLYEEYPIPEQQLSQLPDGEFDFEAIYERLVLVLFHAPVLNETPDKATYHLFKSGNLNQQSQLFFKIFAKTLPELYQPITEEGALQGSKKATWLYWWIKCCGCRVLHRQDRGRIWDVLLGWRPRPESINYYLEYNHKTFESIYSSKMRLKSDIFHKICKCEHDEFWFPDLMSLRLGQNGLKQDIDIFRELIRINKYGGDGNIEDTPDTENEIPFSLLNPHSELLFIYVAIMQHNEFKLLEFEETEITEFLNNVPLISKFDDYNFKKMYEDDDVSGNSTDTEESNSSGTRPSTSSNHMLIEVGTDDKTAHSFDDIYQQAGDIWRNWAWQEIEEIVEE
;
A
#
# COMPACT_ATOMS: atom_id res chain seq x y z
N MET A 1 20.74 -48.04 -41.07
CA MET A 1 21.00 -47.20 -39.89
C MET A 1 19.66 -46.71 -39.36
N PRO A 2 19.24 -47.04 -38.13
CA PRO A 2 18.02 -46.49 -37.57
C PRO A 2 18.30 -45.13 -36.91
N VAL A 3 17.44 -44.17 -37.23
CA VAL A 3 17.46 -42.78 -36.76
C VAL A 3 17.06 -42.74 -35.27
N LYS A 4 17.87 -42.08 -34.44
CA LYS A 4 17.54 -41.80 -33.02
C LYS A 4 16.39 -40.78 -32.95
N PRO A 5 15.40 -40.96 -32.06
CA PRO A 5 14.34 -39.97 -31.86
C PRO A 5 14.89 -38.73 -31.12
N PRO A 6 14.31 -37.53 -31.36
CA PRO A 6 14.74 -36.30 -30.72
C PRO A 6 14.38 -36.26 -29.23
N SER A 7 15.22 -35.61 -28.42
CA SER A 7 15.08 -35.54 -26.96
C SER A 7 13.99 -34.54 -26.55
N SER A 8 12.83 -35.05 -26.14
CA SER A 8 11.63 -34.32 -25.72
C SER A 8 11.83 -33.30 -24.57
N HIS A 9 12.94 -33.38 -23.83
CA HIS A 9 13.25 -32.44 -22.75
C HIS A 9 13.77 -31.08 -23.23
N SER A 10 14.47 -31.01 -24.37
CA SER A 10 15.01 -29.74 -24.91
C SER A 10 13.90 -28.89 -25.52
N GLU A 11 12.98 -29.51 -26.28
CA GLU A 11 11.84 -28.81 -26.88
C GLU A 11 10.87 -28.25 -25.84
N ARG A 12 10.67 -28.95 -24.71
CA ARG A 12 9.79 -28.49 -23.63
C ARG A 12 10.37 -27.29 -22.89
N LYS A 13 11.70 -27.24 -22.66
CA LYS A 13 12.38 -26.06 -22.10
C LYS A 13 12.31 -24.86 -23.05
N ASN A 14 12.55 -25.07 -24.34
CA ASN A 14 12.47 -23.99 -25.34
C ASN A 14 11.05 -23.41 -25.46
N LYS A 15 9.99 -24.24 -25.40
CA LYS A 15 8.60 -23.75 -25.39
C LYS A 15 8.27 -22.92 -24.14
N LEU A 16 8.78 -23.31 -22.97
CA LEU A 16 8.56 -22.56 -21.73
C LEU A 16 9.30 -21.21 -21.74
N LEU A 17 10.53 -21.17 -22.24
CA LEU A 17 11.31 -19.93 -22.40
C LEU A 17 10.65 -18.95 -23.38
N LEU A 18 10.17 -19.46 -24.53
CA LEU A 18 9.42 -18.65 -25.50
C LEU A 18 8.12 -18.09 -24.91
N HIS A 19 7.43 -18.88 -24.08
CA HIS A 19 6.20 -18.44 -23.42
C HIS A 19 6.46 -17.38 -22.34
N ALA A 20 7.55 -17.49 -21.58
CA ALA A 20 7.95 -16.51 -20.58
C ALA A 20 8.39 -15.19 -21.24
N SER A 21 9.25 -15.26 -22.27
CA SER A 21 9.65 -14.08 -23.06
C SER A 21 8.44 -13.38 -23.68
N SER A 22 7.50 -14.13 -24.26
CA SER A 22 6.28 -13.54 -24.84
C SER A 22 5.37 -12.86 -23.79
N ARG A 23 5.29 -13.41 -22.57
CA ARG A 23 4.56 -12.77 -21.46
C ARG A 23 5.22 -11.47 -21.01
N ASN A 24 6.55 -11.48 -20.88
CA ASN A 24 7.32 -10.30 -20.48
C ASN A 24 7.17 -9.17 -21.50
N ALA A 25 7.27 -9.49 -22.80
CA ALA A 25 7.11 -8.51 -23.86
C ALA A 25 5.72 -7.83 -23.84
N LYS A 26 4.65 -8.61 -23.63
CA LYS A 26 3.28 -8.07 -23.49
C LYS A 26 3.14 -7.20 -22.24
N GLN A 27 3.73 -7.60 -21.12
CA GLN A 27 3.70 -6.81 -19.90
C GLN A 27 4.45 -5.49 -20.06
N GLN A 28 5.62 -5.50 -20.68
CA GLN A 28 6.38 -4.29 -20.97
C GLN A 28 5.65 -3.37 -21.96
N GLU A 29 5.02 -3.94 -22.99
CA GLU A 29 4.16 -3.18 -23.90
C GLU A 29 3.01 -2.49 -23.15
N TRP A 30 2.32 -3.22 -22.28
CA TRP A 30 1.30 -2.65 -21.41
C TRP A 30 1.85 -1.56 -20.49
N ASN A 31 3.02 -1.76 -19.87
CA ASN A 31 3.65 -0.76 -19.01
C ASN A 31 3.97 0.52 -19.79
N ARG A 32 4.40 0.43 -21.06
CA ARG A 32 4.63 1.59 -21.94
C ARG A 32 3.32 2.29 -22.30
N GLU A 33 2.26 1.54 -22.63
CA GLU A 33 0.91 2.09 -22.84
C GLU A 33 0.42 2.83 -21.59
N LEU A 34 0.64 2.25 -20.41
CA LEU A 34 0.24 2.81 -19.13
C LEU A 34 0.97 4.12 -18.81
N VAL A 35 2.28 4.19 -19.06
CA VAL A 35 3.06 5.43 -18.91
C VAL A 35 2.49 6.53 -19.81
N ALA A 36 2.26 6.23 -21.09
CA ALA A 36 1.71 7.19 -22.04
C ALA A 36 0.29 7.66 -21.64
N LEU A 37 -0.55 6.73 -21.17
CA LEU A 37 -1.88 7.05 -20.66
C LEU A 37 -1.82 8.01 -19.48
N ILE A 38 -0.99 7.73 -18.47
CA ILE A 38 -0.91 8.56 -17.26
C ILE A 38 -0.43 9.98 -17.60
N ILE A 39 0.57 10.12 -18.48
CA ILE A 39 1.04 11.43 -18.94
C ILE A 39 -0.09 12.21 -19.61
N LYS A 40 -0.87 11.54 -20.45
CA LYS A 40 -2.05 12.14 -21.08
C LYS A 40 -3.07 12.61 -20.01
N LEU A 41 -3.40 11.77 -19.04
CA LEU A 41 -4.37 12.10 -17.99
C LEU A 41 -3.91 13.26 -17.11
N LEU A 42 -2.60 13.33 -16.80
CA LEU A 42 -2.00 14.46 -16.08
C LEU A 42 -2.18 15.78 -16.84
N ASN A 43 -1.88 15.77 -18.15
CA ASN A 43 -2.03 16.95 -19.01
C ASN A 43 -3.51 17.38 -19.18
N GLU A 44 -4.43 16.42 -19.20
CA GLU A 44 -5.88 16.67 -19.25
C GLU A 44 -6.48 17.05 -17.89
N LYS A 45 -5.69 17.00 -16.81
CA LYS A 45 -6.12 17.18 -15.42
C LYS A 45 -7.28 16.25 -15.03
N ASP A 46 -7.28 15.04 -15.57
CA ASP A 46 -8.28 14.02 -15.26
C ASP A 46 -7.84 13.17 -14.06
N HIS A 47 -7.92 13.79 -12.88
CA HIS A 47 -7.60 13.12 -11.62
C HIS A 47 -8.57 11.98 -11.30
N SER A 48 -9.80 12.01 -11.85
CA SER A 48 -10.75 10.92 -11.70
C SER A 48 -10.24 9.65 -12.40
N SER A 49 -9.87 9.72 -13.67
CA SER A 49 -9.33 8.54 -14.35
C SER A 49 -7.98 8.12 -13.76
N LEU A 50 -7.15 9.09 -13.33
CA LEU A 50 -5.86 8.82 -12.69
C LEU A 50 -6.01 8.04 -11.38
N ALA A 51 -6.98 8.38 -10.54
CA ALA A 51 -7.26 7.64 -9.30
C ALA A 51 -7.69 6.19 -9.57
N LEU A 52 -8.46 5.95 -10.65
CA LEU A 52 -8.83 4.58 -11.04
C LEU A 52 -7.61 3.76 -11.46
N VAL A 53 -6.73 4.36 -12.24
CA VAL A 53 -5.48 3.75 -12.70
C VAL A 53 -4.59 3.42 -11.51
N ALA A 54 -4.36 4.39 -10.61
CA ALA A 54 -3.55 4.20 -9.40
C ALA A 54 -4.04 3.02 -8.57
N ARG A 55 -5.37 2.93 -8.41
CA ARG A 55 -6.02 1.88 -7.63
C ARG A 55 -5.84 0.50 -8.24
N ASN A 56 -6.25 0.32 -9.50
CA ASN A 56 -6.39 -1.00 -10.11
C ASN A 56 -5.16 -1.48 -10.87
N ALA A 57 -4.35 -0.58 -11.44
CA ALA A 57 -3.17 -0.93 -12.23
C ALA A 57 -1.85 -0.49 -11.58
N GLY A 58 -1.91 0.33 -10.52
CA GLY A 58 -0.74 0.95 -9.91
C GLY A 58 -0.16 2.09 -10.74
N ILE A 59 0.79 2.82 -10.16
CA ILE A 59 1.50 3.91 -10.85
C ILE A 59 2.93 3.44 -11.18
N PRO A 60 3.36 3.53 -12.45
CA PRO A 60 4.74 3.28 -12.83
C PRO A 60 5.71 4.09 -11.95
N PRO A 61 6.79 3.48 -11.42
CA PRO A 61 7.64 4.10 -10.41
C PRO A 61 8.15 5.50 -10.78
N GLN A 62 8.53 5.71 -12.04
CA GLN A 62 9.02 6.98 -12.57
C GLN A 62 7.95 8.11 -12.62
N LEU A 63 6.67 7.77 -12.53
CA LEU A 63 5.57 8.73 -12.60
C LEU A 63 5.01 9.11 -11.23
N ARG A 64 5.38 8.42 -10.15
CA ARG A 64 4.93 8.72 -8.78
C ARG A 64 5.17 10.18 -8.37
N PRO A 65 6.33 10.82 -8.64
CA PRO A 65 6.54 12.23 -8.34
C PRO A 65 5.51 13.19 -8.95
N ALA A 66 4.97 12.87 -10.12
CA ALA A 66 3.99 13.71 -10.81
C ALA A 66 2.54 13.34 -10.43
N VAL A 67 2.29 12.06 -10.21
CA VAL A 67 0.95 11.52 -9.94
C VAL A 67 0.52 11.70 -8.49
N TRP A 68 1.37 11.35 -7.52
CA TRP A 68 1.00 11.41 -6.10
C TRP A 68 0.57 12.81 -5.65
N PRO A 69 1.26 13.90 -6.02
CA PRO A 69 0.80 15.25 -5.68
C PRO A 69 -0.60 15.55 -6.23
N THR A 70 -0.87 15.12 -7.47
CA THR A 70 -2.16 15.30 -8.12
C THR A 70 -3.27 14.53 -7.39
N LEU A 71 -3.04 13.26 -7.04
CA LEU A 71 -4.02 12.46 -6.30
C LEU A 71 -4.27 13.03 -4.90
N LEU A 72 -3.20 13.37 -4.17
CA LEU A 72 -3.27 13.93 -2.83
C LEU A 72 -4.02 15.27 -2.78
N LYS A 73 -3.93 16.10 -3.83
CA LYS A 73 -4.68 17.35 -3.94
C LYS A 73 -6.19 17.15 -3.83
N TYR A 74 -6.70 16.07 -4.44
CA TYR A 74 -8.13 15.78 -4.54
C TYR A 74 -8.58 14.67 -3.59
N HIS A 75 -7.67 14.12 -2.79
CA HIS A 75 -7.97 12.99 -1.93
C HIS A 75 -8.97 13.39 -0.82
N PRO A 76 -10.03 12.61 -0.56
CA PRO A 76 -11.08 13.02 0.37
C PRO A 76 -10.56 13.24 1.80
N MET A 77 -9.63 12.40 2.25
CA MET A 77 -8.99 12.52 3.58
C MET A 77 -8.01 13.69 3.69
N VAL A 78 -7.61 14.32 2.57
CA VAL A 78 -6.80 15.54 2.57
C VAL A 78 -7.71 16.77 2.58
N ILE A 79 -8.82 16.71 1.85
CA ILE A 79 -9.82 17.79 1.80
C ILE A 79 -10.56 17.93 3.13
N SER A 80 -10.79 16.80 3.81
CA SER A 80 -11.47 16.68 5.10
C SER A 80 -10.60 15.88 6.07
N PRO A 81 -9.49 16.47 6.56
CA PRO A 81 -8.53 15.72 7.36
C PRO A 81 -9.07 15.37 8.74
N ASN A 82 -8.96 14.10 9.08
CA ASN A 82 -9.11 13.59 10.43
C ASN A 82 -8.05 12.51 10.66
N ILE A 83 -7.11 12.75 11.56
CA ILE A 83 -6.00 11.83 11.82
C ILE A 83 -6.13 11.20 13.19
N MET A 84 -5.63 9.97 13.31
CA MET A 84 -5.58 9.21 14.56
C MET A 84 -4.81 9.99 15.61
N SER A 85 -5.54 10.56 16.57
CA SER A 85 -4.93 11.31 17.64
C SER A 85 -4.13 10.37 18.55
N ASN A 86 -2.88 10.74 18.84
CA ASN A 86 -2.08 10.14 19.90
C ASN A 86 -1.93 11.08 21.11
N THR A 87 -2.68 12.19 21.11
CA THR A 87 -2.83 13.12 22.24
C THR A 87 -4.13 12.89 23.00
N LEU A 88 -5.14 12.26 22.39
CA LEU A 88 -6.41 11.93 23.03
C LEU A 88 -6.45 10.44 23.38
N VAL A 89 -6.71 10.11 24.64
CA VAL A 89 -6.81 8.73 25.12
C VAL A 89 -8.12 8.57 25.89
N PHE A 90 -8.89 7.52 25.57
CA PHE A 90 -10.03 7.12 26.37
C PHE A 90 -9.55 6.53 27.69
N LYS A 91 -10.07 7.06 28.80
CA LYS A 91 -9.97 6.38 30.08
C LYS A 91 -11.18 5.50 30.27
N ASP A 92 -10.93 4.21 30.41
CA ASP A 92 -11.93 3.25 30.86
C ASP A 92 -11.99 3.31 32.40
N ASP A 93 -12.62 4.36 32.94
CA ASP A 93 -13.06 4.35 34.35
C ASP A 93 -14.50 3.81 34.39
N ASP A 94 -14.81 3.01 35.42
CA ASP A 94 -15.94 2.06 35.51
C ASP A 94 -17.36 2.59 35.19
N ASN A 95 -17.58 3.88 34.92
CA ASN A 95 -18.91 4.40 34.55
C ASN A 95 -18.97 5.53 33.50
N GLU A 96 -17.86 6.16 33.06
CA GLU A 96 -17.91 7.22 32.03
C GLU A 96 -16.64 7.19 31.15
N ALA A 97 -16.82 7.05 29.82
CA ALA A 97 -15.72 7.16 28.86
C ALA A 97 -15.37 8.64 28.66
N GLU A 98 -14.39 9.15 29.39
CA GLU A 98 -13.90 10.52 29.22
C GLU A 98 -12.66 10.55 28.31
N LEU A 99 -12.67 11.42 27.30
CA LEU A 99 -11.51 11.69 26.45
C LEU A 99 -10.54 12.60 27.20
N GLN A 100 -9.37 12.08 27.58
CA GLN A 100 -8.34 12.87 28.21
C GLN A 100 -7.28 13.33 27.19
N TYR A 101 -6.99 14.63 27.20
CA TYR A 101 -5.93 15.25 26.40
C TYR A 101 -4.57 15.21 27.11
N PHE A 102 -3.59 14.66 26.41
CA PHE A 102 -2.19 14.56 26.78
C PHE A 102 -1.36 15.34 25.74
N PRO A 103 -0.96 16.59 26.00
CA PRO A 103 -0.10 17.37 25.10
C PRO A 103 1.32 16.80 25.04
N GLU A 104 2.07 17.14 23.98
CA GLU A 104 3.50 16.80 23.87
C GLU A 104 4.27 17.38 25.05
N ASP A 105 4.91 16.52 25.83
CA ASP A 105 5.63 16.81 27.06
C ASP A 105 7.15 16.72 26.89
N ARG A 106 7.61 16.13 25.77
CA ARG A 106 9.02 16.04 25.40
C ARG A 106 9.55 17.37 24.85
N SER A 107 10.82 17.68 25.11
CA SER A 107 11.48 18.87 24.55
C SER A 107 11.73 18.75 23.04
N GLU A 108 11.98 19.89 22.38
CA GLU A 108 12.37 19.90 20.96
C GLU A 108 13.68 19.10 20.73
N GLU A 109 14.62 19.15 21.68
CA GLU A 109 15.86 18.38 21.64
C GLU A 109 15.60 16.88 21.74
N GLU A 110 14.74 16.44 22.67
CA GLU A 110 14.38 15.03 22.84
C GLU A 110 13.71 14.47 21.58
N ILE A 111 12.78 15.23 20.99
CA ILE A 111 12.11 14.83 19.74
C ILE A 111 13.12 14.78 18.58
N SER A 112 14.01 15.77 18.49
CA SER A 112 15.07 15.79 17.48
C SER A 112 16.03 14.61 17.60
N GLU A 113 16.33 14.16 18.82
CA GLU A 113 17.14 12.96 19.09
C GLU A 113 16.40 11.68 18.68
N LEU A 114 15.10 11.58 18.97
CA LEU A 114 14.29 10.44 18.53
C LEU A 114 14.23 10.34 16.99
N MET A 115 14.07 11.48 16.29
CA MET A 115 14.16 11.52 14.83
C MET A 115 15.53 11.07 14.32
N GLU A 116 16.61 11.52 14.97
CA GLU A 116 17.97 11.15 14.61
C GLU A 116 18.20 9.64 14.76
N ASN A 117 17.70 9.05 15.85
CA ASN A 117 17.77 7.62 16.11
C ASN A 117 17.04 6.81 15.04
N ASP A 118 15.89 7.27 14.57
CA ASP A 118 15.15 6.59 13.51
C ASP A 118 15.84 6.70 12.15
N LEU A 119 16.41 7.87 11.83
CA LEU A 119 17.21 8.06 10.61
C LEU A 119 18.50 7.22 10.66
N ASN A 120 19.17 7.11 11.82
CA ASN A 120 20.35 6.25 11.99
C ASN A 120 20.04 4.78 11.69
N LYS A 121 18.86 4.29 12.07
CA LYS A 121 18.42 2.92 11.76
C LYS A 121 18.27 2.72 10.24
N TYR A 122 17.72 3.71 9.53
CA TYR A 122 17.57 3.63 8.07
C TYR A 122 18.91 3.60 7.35
N PHE A 123 19.76 4.58 7.63
CA PHE A 123 21.07 4.73 6.98
C PHE A 123 22.14 3.78 7.53
N GLN A 124 21.77 2.88 8.45
CA GLN A 124 22.68 1.94 9.12
C GLN A 124 23.95 2.60 9.68
N VAL A 125 23.79 3.82 10.19
CA VAL A 125 24.91 4.61 10.72
C VAL A 125 25.46 3.90 11.95
N ARG A 126 26.73 3.48 11.87
CA ARG A 126 27.49 2.95 13.00
C ARG A 126 28.26 4.09 13.65
N ASN A 127 28.26 4.15 14.98
CA ASN A 127 28.92 5.20 15.78
C ASN A 127 30.43 5.37 15.48
N THR A 128 31.05 4.43 14.77
CA THR A 128 32.49 4.42 14.46
C THR A 128 32.85 5.07 13.12
N ILE A 129 31.89 5.40 12.26
CA ILE A 129 32.14 5.93 10.90
C ILE A 129 31.53 7.33 10.77
N PRO A 130 32.30 8.34 10.31
CA PRO A 130 31.75 9.66 10.01
C PRO A 130 30.63 9.57 8.98
N VAL A 131 29.47 10.14 9.30
CA VAL A 131 28.32 10.19 8.38
C VAL A 131 28.66 11.09 7.19
N PRO A 132 28.50 10.63 5.94
CA PRO A 132 28.74 11.44 4.74
C PRO A 132 27.91 12.74 4.73
N ALA A 133 28.46 13.81 4.15
CA ALA A 133 27.80 15.12 4.11
C ALA A 133 26.44 15.07 3.37
N GLU A 134 26.34 14.27 2.31
CA GLU A 134 25.07 14.01 1.60
C GLU A 134 24.00 13.44 2.54
N VAL A 135 24.34 12.40 3.29
CA VAL A 135 23.43 11.77 4.27
C VAL A 135 23.03 12.77 5.36
N GLN A 136 23.95 13.62 5.83
CA GLN A 136 23.63 14.67 6.81
C GLN A 136 22.63 15.69 6.26
N GLN A 137 22.77 16.11 4.99
CA GLN A 137 21.84 17.02 4.35
C GLN A 137 20.45 16.41 4.18
N VAL A 138 20.38 15.14 3.75
CA VAL A 138 19.12 14.39 3.63
C VAL A 138 18.43 14.27 4.98
N LYS A 139 19.17 13.87 6.02
CA LYS A 139 18.65 13.80 7.40
C LYS A 139 18.08 15.12 7.87
N LEU A 140 18.80 16.22 7.64
CA LEU A 140 18.34 17.55 8.03
C LEU A 140 17.03 17.93 7.33
N ALA A 141 16.94 17.71 6.00
CA ALA A 141 15.73 17.99 5.23
C ALA A 141 14.53 17.17 5.72
N LEU A 142 14.72 15.88 5.98
CA LEU A 142 13.66 15.00 6.50
C LEU A 142 13.20 15.43 7.91
N LYS A 143 14.13 15.78 8.80
CA LYS A 143 13.79 16.29 10.14
C LYS A 143 13.00 17.60 10.06
N GLN A 144 13.42 18.52 9.19
CA GLN A 144 12.72 19.79 8.96
C GLN A 144 11.29 19.54 8.46
N CYS A 145 11.12 18.66 7.47
CA CYS A 145 9.83 18.27 6.93
C CYS A 145 8.88 17.72 8.01
N VAL A 146 9.34 16.76 8.83
CA VAL A 146 8.54 16.23 9.94
C VAL A 146 8.24 17.30 10.97
N TRP A 147 9.19 18.19 11.24
CA TRP A 147 8.97 19.29 12.18
C TRP A 147 7.88 20.27 11.71
N GLN A 148 7.83 20.60 10.42
CA GLN A 148 6.77 21.47 9.89
C GLN A 148 5.40 20.84 10.05
N PHE A 149 5.29 19.54 9.80
CA PHE A 149 4.05 18.80 10.06
C PHE A 149 3.65 18.88 11.53
N LEU A 150 4.57 18.56 12.46
CA LEU A 150 4.27 18.61 13.89
C LEU A 150 3.92 20.02 14.37
N LYS A 151 4.57 21.07 13.86
CA LYS A 151 4.20 22.46 14.19
C LYS A 151 2.74 22.76 13.85
N LYS A 152 2.27 22.26 12.71
CA LYS A 152 0.88 22.44 12.25
C LYS A 152 -0.12 21.55 12.99
N TRP A 153 0.25 20.30 13.29
CA TRP A 153 -0.66 19.25 13.79
C TRP A 153 -0.46 18.87 15.26
N SER A 154 0.43 19.55 16.00
CA SER A 154 0.83 19.26 17.39
C SER A 154 -0.31 19.10 18.39
N LYS A 155 -1.45 19.78 18.16
CA LYS A 155 -2.64 19.66 19.02
C LYS A 155 -3.23 18.25 19.01
N ILE A 156 -3.11 17.53 17.89
CA ILE A 156 -3.71 16.20 17.74
C ILE A 156 -2.67 15.11 17.48
N CYS A 157 -1.43 15.46 17.14
CA CYS A 157 -0.36 14.52 16.82
C CYS A 157 0.98 14.92 17.48
N LYS A 158 1.47 14.07 18.38
CA LYS A 158 2.82 14.04 18.93
C LYS A 158 3.80 13.32 18.02
N TYR A 159 5.10 13.54 18.23
CA TYR A 159 6.11 12.77 17.50
C TYR A 159 5.99 11.27 17.79
N GLU A 160 5.92 10.50 16.72
CA GLU A 160 6.08 9.06 16.73
C GLU A 160 6.95 8.61 15.56
N SER A 161 7.62 7.48 15.72
CA SER A 161 8.61 6.98 14.76
C SER A 161 8.04 6.85 13.34
N GLY A 162 6.76 6.48 13.21
CA GLY A 162 6.05 6.38 11.93
C GLY A 162 6.19 7.61 11.03
N LEU A 163 6.24 8.82 11.60
CA LEU A 163 6.36 10.06 10.84
C LEU A 163 7.66 10.13 10.02
N ILE A 164 8.80 9.83 10.63
CA ILE A 164 10.09 9.79 9.93
C ILE A 164 10.12 8.67 8.89
N TRP A 165 9.53 7.53 9.20
CA TRP A 165 9.49 6.39 8.27
C TRP A 165 8.61 6.65 7.04
N ILE A 166 7.52 7.41 7.19
CA ILE A 166 6.71 7.88 6.06
C ILE A 166 7.51 8.86 5.21
N ALA A 167 8.24 9.81 5.84
CA ALA A 167 9.08 10.76 5.11
C ALA A 167 10.19 10.06 4.30
N LEU A 168 10.85 9.06 4.90
CA LEU A 168 11.81 8.20 4.20
C LEU A 168 11.16 7.45 3.04
N GLY A 169 10.00 6.83 3.27
CA GLY A 169 9.29 6.09 2.24
C GLY A 169 8.82 6.96 1.07
N LEU A 170 8.48 8.23 1.33
CA LEU A 170 8.19 9.23 0.32
C LEU A 170 9.44 9.66 -0.44
N ALA A 171 10.56 9.90 0.25
CA ALA A 171 11.82 10.31 -0.35
C ALA A 171 12.48 9.24 -1.24
N GLU A 172 12.05 7.97 -1.14
CA GLU A 172 12.42 6.90 -2.09
C GLU A 172 11.73 7.02 -3.45
N TRP A 173 10.74 7.91 -3.57
CA TRP A 173 9.97 8.13 -4.80
C TRP A 173 9.91 9.58 -5.23
N CYS A 174 9.79 10.53 -4.29
CA CYS A 174 9.69 11.95 -4.56
C CYS A 174 11.01 12.65 -4.19
N PRO A 175 11.58 13.48 -5.07
CA PRO A 175 12.80 14.21 -4.77
C PRO A 175 12.58 15.22 -3.64
N LEU A 176 13.63 15.40 -2.81
CA LEU A 176 13.57 16.33 -1.67
C LEU A 176 13.63 17.81 -2.10
N LYS A 177 14.16 18.09 -3.30
CA LYS A 177 14.24 19.42 -3.88
C LYS A 177 13.43 19.45 -5.17
N GLY A 178 12.73 20.55 -5.42
CA GLY A 178 11.98 20.71 -6.66
C GLY A 178 12.91 20.76 -7.87
N GLY A 179 12.57 20.02 -8.92
CA GLY A 179 13.24 20.10 -10.22
C GLY A 179 14.48 19.22 -10.41
N ASP A 180 14.82 18.35 -9.45
CA ASP A 180 15.74 17.23 -9.67
C ASP A 180 15.00 15.88 -9.68
N ASP A 181 15.70 14.79 -10.00
CA ASP A 181 15.18 13.42 -9.99
C ASP A 181 15.90 12.53 -8.97
N LEU A 182 16.62 13.16 -8.02
CA LEU A 182 17.39 12.47 -7.00
C LEU A 182 16.48 11.99 -5.86
N VAL A 183 16.38 10.68 -5.72
CA VAL A 183 15.57 10.00 -4.70
C VAL A 183 16.43 9.07 -3.85
N LEU A 184 15.94 8.68 -2.68
CA LEU A 184 16.62 7.69 -1.85
C LEU A 184 16.62 6.31 -2.52
N GLY A 185 17.78 5.64 -2.51
CA GLY A 185 17.92 4.33 -3.12
C GLY A 185 17.20 3.17 -2.40
N GLY A 186 16.69 3.38 -1.18
CA GLY A 186 16.10 2.34 -0.33
C GLY A 186 17.10 1.67 0.63
N ARG A 187 16.57 1.08 1.72
CA ARG A 187 17.38 0.49 2.84
C ARG A 187 18.47 -0.49 2.43
N ARG A 188 18.29 -1.23 1.34
CA ARG A 188 19.18 -2.33 0.91
C ARG A 188 20.25 -1.88 -0.10
N HIS A 189 20.28 -0.61 -0.48
CA HIS A 189 21.15 -0.10 -1.55
C HIS A 189 22.27 0.84 -1.07
N HIS A 190 22.50 0.94 0.24
CA HIS A 190 23.54 1.81 0.83
C HIS A 190 24.98 1.27 0.71
N HIS A 191 25.21 0.21 -0.08
CA HIS A 191 26.54 -0.33 -0.33
C HIS A 191 27.34 0.43 -1.39
N HIS A 192 26.71 1.41 -2.06
CA HIS A 192 27.37 2.30 -3.03
C HIS A 192 27.61 3.69 -2.42
N ASN A 193 28.58 4.43 -2.98
CA ASN A 193 29.14 5.69 -2.46
C ASN A 193 28.13 6.85 -2.25
N SER A 194 26.84 6.69 -2.56
CA SER A 194 25.78 7.70 -2.37
C SER A 194 24.49 7.03 -1.88
N CYS A 195 23.72 7.74 -1.04
CA CYS A 195 22.39 7.29 -0.63
C CYS A 195 21.28 7.71 -1.60
N LEU A 196 21.61 8.59 -2.56
CA LEU A 196 20.71 9.10 -3.59
C LEU A 196 20.95 8.40 -4.92
N LYS A 197 19.90 8.31 -5.73
CA LYS A 197 19.91 7.76 -7.08
C LYS A 197 19.04 8.60 -8.00
N HIS A 198 19.40 8.66 -9.27
CA HIS A 198 18.54 9.23 -10.31
C HIS A 198 17.36 8.29 -10.57
N LEU A 199 16.14 8.78 -10.33
CA LEU A 199 14.91 8.00 -10.50
C LEU A 199 14.76 7.51 -11.94
N TYR A 200 15.11 8.34 -12.92
CA TYR A 200 14.96 8.02 -14.34
C TYR A 200 16.11 7.17 -14.89
N GLU A 201 17.24 7.07 -14.19
CA GLU A 201 18.26 6.05 -14.49
C GLU A 201 17.81 4.66 -14.00
N GLU A 202 17.15 4.60 -12.83
CA GLU A 202 16.64 3.34 -12.30
C GLU A 202 15.36 2.88 -13.04
N TYR A 203 14.43 3.79 -13.34
CA TYR A 203 13.19 3.51 -14.06
C TYR A 203 13.11 4.40 -15.30
N PRO A 204 13.59 3.92 -16.45
CA PRO A 204 13.72 4.75 -17.64
C PRO A 204 12.38 5.28 -18.14
N ILE A 205 12.45 6.49 -18.68
CA ILE A 205 11.36 7.16 -19.40
C ILE A 205 11.95 7.88 -20.62
N PRO A 206 11.39 7.71 -21.83
CA PRO A 206 11.83 8.43 -23.02
C PRO A 206 11.79 9.94 -22.81
N GLU A 207 12.83 10.65 -23.29
CA GLU A 207 12.93 12.12 -23.15
C GLU A 207 11.70 12.87 -23.66
N GLN A 208 11.10 12.38 -24.76
CA GLN A 208 9.87 12.96 -25.31
C GLN A 208 8.70 12.89 -24.31
N GLN A 209 8.59 11.79 -23.56
CA GLN A 209 7.56 11.61 -22.54
C GLN A 209 7.89 12.41 -21.27
N LEU A 210 9.17 12.43 -20.87
CA LEU A 210 9.65 13.23 -19.74
C LEU A 210 9.34 14.72 -19.93
N SER A 211 9.56 15.26 -21.14
CA SER A 211 9.26 16.65 -21.48
C SER A 211 7.76 17.02 -21.46
N GLN A 212 6.88 16.02 -21.42
CA GLN A 212 5.42 16.21 -21.35
C GLN A 212 4.87 16.14 -19.93
N LEU A 213 5.72 15.85 -18.94
CA LEU A 213 5.28 15.83 -17.55
C LEU A 213 4.98 17.25 -17.07
N PRO A 214 3.88 17.46 -16.33
CA PRO A 214 3.60 18.75 -15.73
C PRO A 214 4.64 19.07 -14.65
N ASP A 215 4.90 20.36 -14.43
CA ASP A 215 5.69 20.81 -13.30
C ASP A 215 5.05 20.40 -11.97
N GLY A 216 5.89 20.12 -10.97
CA GLY A 216 5.43 19.76 -9.63
C GLY A 216 4.61 20.88 -8.99
N GLU A 217 3.35 20.58 -8.63
CA GLU A 217 2.45 21.56 -7.98
C GLU A 217 2.80 21.78 -6.49
N PHE A 218 3.41 20.78 -5.86
CA PHE A 218 3.76 20.79 -4.44
C PHE A 218 5.23 20.48 -4.23
N ASP A 219 5.81 21.10 -3.21
CA ASP A 219 7.11 20.70 -2.69
C ASP A 219 7.01 19.44 -1.82
N PHE A 220 8.16 18.89 -1.47
CA PHE A 220 8.24 17.66 -0.68
C PHE A 220 7.47 17.75 0.65
N GLU A 221 7.54 18.89 1.35
CA GLU A 221 6.86 19.09 2.64
C GLU A 221 5.33 19.06 2.48
N ALA A 222 4.81 19.71 1.43
CA ALA A 222 3.39 19.73 1.13
C ALA A 222 2.85 18.36 0.67
N ILE A 223 3.67 17.57 -0.04
CA ILE A 223 3.33 16.18 -0.41
C ILE A 223 3.35 15.30 0.85
N TYR A 224 4.40 15.41 1.67
CA TYR A 224 4.54 14.66 2.91
C TYR A 224 3.36 14.89 3.86
N GLU A 225 3.00 16.15 4.10
CA GLU A 225 1.86 16.48 4.96
C GLU A 225 0.60 15.75 4.48
N ARG A 226 0.26 15.89 3.20
CA ARG A 226 -0.96 15.31 2.64
C ARG A 226 -0.93 13.79 2.69
N LEU A 227 0.22 13.17 2.42
CA LEU A 227 0.39 11.73 2.54
C LEU A 227 0.12 11.27 3.98
N VAL A 228 0.67 11.94 4.99
CA VAL A 228 0.41 11.59 6.40
C VAL A 228 -1.08 11.72 6.73
N LEU A 229 -1.79 12.72 6.20
CA LEU A 229 -3.25 12.86 6.39
C LEU A 229 -4.04 11.69 5.83
N VAL A 230 -3.56 11.04 4.77
CA VAL A 230 -4.15 9.81 4.25
C VAL A 230 -3.77 8.61 5.11
N LEU A 231 -2.47 8.38 5.34
CA LEU A 231 -1.97 7.16 6.00
C LEU A 231 -2.37 7.06 7.48
N PHE A 232 -2.47 8.20 8.17
CA PHE A 232 -2.88 8.26 9.58
C PHE A 232 -4.38 8.59 9.73
N HIS A 233 -5.15 8.53 8.65
CA HIS A 233 -6.57 8.83 8.74
C HIS A 233 -7.27 7.90 9.74
N ALA A 234 -8.12 8.48 10.58
CA ALA A 234 -9.05 7.75 11.43
C ALA A 234 -10.43 8.38 11.32
N PRO A 235 -11.52 7.60 11.42
CA PRO A 235 -12.84 8.18 11.58
C PRO A 235 -12.95 8.93 12.90
N VAL A 236 -13.99 9.76 13.06
CA VAL A 236 -14.21 10.41 14.35
C VAL A 236 -14.60 9.37 15.39
N LEU A 237 -13.95 9.47 16.54
CA LEU A 237 -14.27 8.67 17.70
C LEU A 237 -15.62 9.16 18.24
N ASN A 238 -16.65 8.33 18.20
CA ASN A 238 -17.88 8.62 18.93
C ASN A 238 -17.56 8.62 20.44
N GLU A 239 -18.17 9.55 21.19
CA GLU A 239 -17.98 9.73 22.64
C GLU A 239 -18.29 8.47 23.45
N THR A 240 -19.08 7.55 22.89
CA THR A 240 -19.31 6.21 23.43
C THR A 240 -18.69 5.16 22.51
N PRO A 241 -17.62 4.45 22.92
CA PRO A 241 -17.18 3.25 22.21
C PRO A 241 -18.31 2.24 22.28
N ASP A 242 -19.06 2.10 21.19
CA ASP A 242 -20.17 1.16 21.14
C ASP A 242 -19.62 -0.27 21.23
N LYS A 243 -20.15 -1.07 22.15
CA LYS A 243 -19.60 -2.41 22.48
C LYS A 243 -19.78 -3.44 21.36
N ALA A 244 -20.52 -3.09 20.31
CA ALA A 244 -20.90 -4.00 19.25
C ALA A 244 -20.80 -3.31 17.90
N THR A 245 -19.62 -3.28 17.28
CA THR A 245 -19.57 -2.99 15.85
C THR A 245 -18.27 -3.45 15.18
N TYR A 246 -18.41 -4.09 14.02
CA TYR A 246 -17.35 -4.12 13.04
C TYR A 246 -16.96 -2.69 12.67
N HIS A 247 -15.68 -2.45 12.40
CA HIS A 247 -15.12 -1.16 11.98
C HIS A 247 -14.48 -1.31 10.60
N LEU A 248 -15.16 -2.02 9.72
CA LEU A 248 -14.79 -2.33 8.36
C LEU A 248 -15.16 -1.19 7.40
N PHE A 249 -16.36 -0.62 7.54
CA PHE A 249 -16.81 0.43 6.62
C PHE A 249 -16.41 1.83 7.08
N LYS A 250 -16.33 2.10 8.39
CA LYS A 250 -15.84 3.40 8.90
C LYS A 250 -14.34 3.42 9.23
N SER A 251 -13.65 2.28 9.20
CA SER A 251 -12.38 2.09 9.92
C SER A 251 -12.54 2.29 11.43
N GLY A 252 -11.47 2.07 12.18
CA GLY A 252 -11.42 2.16 13.64
C GLY A 252 -10.03 2.54 14.11
N ASN A 253 -9.85 2.71 15.42
CA ASN A 253 -8.52 2.96 15.97
C ASN A 253 -7.59 1.74 15.78
N LEU A 254 -6.29 1.92 16.03
CA LEU A 254 -5.30 0.84 15.83
C LEU A 254 -5.64 -0.45 16.58
N ASN A 255 -6.22 -0.36 17.79
CA ASN A 255 -6.60 -1.54 18.56
C ASN A 255 -7.76 -2.30 17.90
N GLN A 256 -8.78 -1.58 17.45
CA GLN A 256 -9.92 -2.15 16.73
C GLN A 256 -9.49 -2.77 15.40
N GLN A 257 -8.64 -2.09 14.62
CA GLN A 257 -8.11 -2.63 13.37
C GLN A 257 -7.22 -3.86 13.60
N SER A 258 -6.45 -3.89 14.71
CA SER A 258 -5.66 -5.07 15.10
C SER A 258 -6.54 -6.26 15.46
N GLN A 259 -7.63 -6.03 16.21
CA GLN A 259 -8.60 -7.08 16.55
C GLN A 259 -9.30 -7.61 15.29
N LEU A 260 -9.72 -6.72 14.39
CA LEU A 260 -10.33 -7.09 13.12
C LEU A 260 -9.35 -7.89 12.24
N PHE A 261 -8.08 -7.47 12.16
CA PHE A 261 -7.04 -8.21 11.46
C PHE A 261 -6.92 -9.66 11.96
N PHE A 262 -6.81 -9.86 13.28
CA PHE A 262 -6.70 -11.22 13.83
C PHE A 262 -7.98 -12.03 13.63
N LYS A 263 -9.16 -11.41 13.68
CA LYS A 263 -10.42 -12.08 13.36
C LYS A 263 -10.44 -12.56 11.91
N ILE A 264 -10.08 -11.69 10.96
CA ILE A 264 -9.99 -12.06 9.53
C ILE A 264 -8.96 -13.17 9.36
N PHE A 265 -7.78 -13.02 9.94
CA PHE A 265 -6.67 -13.98 9.80
C PHE A 265 -7.06 -15.36 10.35
N ALA A 266 -7.62 -15.44 11.55
CA ALA A 266 -8.04 -16.70 12.17
C ALA A 266 -9.12 -17.44 11.36
N LYS A 267 -10.05 -16.71 10.73
CA LYS A 267 -11.12 -17.32 9.94
C LYS A 267 -10.68 -17.76 8.55
N THR A 268 -9.85 -16.94 7.90
CA THR A 268 -9.49 -17.14 6.49
C THR A 268 -8.30 -18.09 6.32
N LEU A 269 -7.36 -18.09 7.28
CA LEU A 269 -6.16 -18.93 7.26
C LEU A 269 -5.95 -19.63 8.62
N PRO A 270 -6.90 -20.46 9.08
CA PRO A 270 -6.83 -21.08 10.41
C PRO A 270 -5.57 -21.95 10.60
N GLU A 271 -5.17 -22.69 9.55
CA GLU A 271 -3.99 -23.56 9.54
C GLU A 271 -2.68 -22.79 9.73
N LEU A 272 -2.62 -21.53 9.27
CA LEU A 272 -1.47 -20.66 9.46
C LEU A 272 -1.56 -19.87 10.78
N TYR A 273 -2.77 -19.45 11.16
CA TYR A 273 -3.02 -18.67 12.37
C TYR A 273 -2.66 -19.44 13.64
N GLN A 274 -3.03 -20.72 13.72
CA GLN A 274 -2.83 -21.51 14.93
C GLN A 274 -1.33 -21.69 15.29
N PRO A 275 -0.44 -22.18 14.40
CA PRO A 275 0.98 -22.30 14.70
C PRO A 275 1.63 -20.96 15.06
N ILE A 276 1.35 -19.90 14.29
CA ILE A 276 1.90 -18.57 14.52
C ILE A 276 1.45 -17.97 15.87
N THR A 277 0.27 -18.35 16.36
CA THR A 277 -0.22 -17.97 17.70
C THR A 277 0.43 -18.80 18.80
N GLU A 278 0.54 -20.12 18.59
CA GLU A 278 1.13 -21.07 19.56
C GLU A 278 2.62 -20.82 19.78
N GLU A 279 3.35 -20.39 18.74
CA GLU A 279 4.77 -20.05 18.81
C GLU A 279 5.06 -18.73 19.52
N GLY A 280 4.05 -18.01 20.02
CA GLY A 280 4.28 -16.76 20.74
C GLY A 280 4.72 -15.59 19.87
N ALA A 281 4.94 -15.79 18.57
CA ALA A 281 5.26 -14.73 17.60
C ALA A 281 4.19 -13.62 17.56
N LEU A 282 2.92 -13.97 17.80
CA LEU A 282 1.83 -13.01 17.99
C LEU A 282 1.66 -12.53 19.44
N GLN A 283 2.20 -13.28 20.40
CA GLN A 283 2.11 -13.02 21.85
C GLN A 283 3.44 -12.51 22.44
N GLY A 284 4.10 -11.57 21.75
CA GLY A 284 5.29 -10.89 22.26
C GLY A 284 4.99 -9.53 22.90
N SER A 285 4.99 -9.48 24.24
CA SER A 285 5.31 -8.34 25.14
C SER A 285 4.90 -6.89 24.72
N LYS A 286 4.05 -6.24 25.54
CA LYS A 286 3.70 -4.80 25.51
C LYS A 286 3.56 -4.21 24.09
N LYS A 287 2.48 -4.64 23.41
CA LYS A 287 1.93 -4.24 22.10
C LYS A 287 2.75 -4.77 20.92
N ALA A 288 2.15 -5.67 20.12
CA ALA A 288 2.67 -6.17 18.85
C ALA A 288 3.14 -5.01 17.94
N THR A 289 4.42 -4.66 18.04
CA THR A 289 4.99 -3.47 17.39
C THR A 289 5.01 -3.58 15.88
N TRP A 290 4.93 -4.79 15.33
CA TRP A 290 4.84 -5.02 13.90
C TRP A 290 3.49 -4.56 13.33
N LEU A 291 2.36 -4.77 14.04
CA LEU A 291 1.04 -4.29 13.62
C LEU A 291 0.97 -2.77 13.51
N TYR A 292 1.72 -2.05 14.35
CA TYR A 292 1.87 -0.60 14.20
C TYR A 292 2.45 -0.23 12.83
N TRP A 293 3.47 -0.97 12.37
CA TRP A 293 4.10 -0.71 11.07
C TRP A 293 3.25 -1.15 9.89
N TRP A 294 2.52 -2.26 10.04
CA TRP A 294 1.61 -2.75 9.01
C TRP A 294 0.38 -1.85 8.93
N ILE A 295 -0.42 -1.78 10.00
CA ILE A 295 -1.74 -1.13 10.01
C ILE A 295 -1.61 0.40 10.08
N LYS A 296 -1.07 0.95 11.19
CA LYS A 296 -1.08 2.42 11.38
C LYS A 296 -0.18 3.14 10.38
N CYS A 297 0.99 2.56 10.09
CA CYS A 297 1.93 3.18 9.17
C CYS A 297 1.85 2.65 7.74
N CYS A 298 0.80 1.90 7.40
CA CYS A 298 0.52 1.40 6.05
C CYS A 298 1.75 0.74 5.37
N GLY A 299 2.44 -0.12 6.12
CA GLY A 299 3.62 -0.85 5.65
C GLY A 299 4.91 -0.04 5.52
N CYS A 300 4.97 1.21 6.00
CA CYS A 300 6.04 2.15 5.64
C CYS A 300 7.46 1.64 5.90
N ARG A 301 7.62 0.87 6.99
CA ARG A 301 8.90 0.32 7.44
C ARG A 301 9.13 -1.13 7.01
N VAL A 302 8.08 -1.92 6.85
CA VAL A 302 8.18 -3.38 6.76
C VAL A 302 8.21 -3.88 5.32
N LEU A 303 7.60 -3.13 4.40
CA LEU A 303 7.52 -3.52 3.00
C LEU A 303 8.70 -2.97 2.19
N HIS A 304 9.07 -3.71 1.15
CA HIS A 304 9.97 -3.22 0.13
C HIS A 304 9.40 -1.96 -0.54
N ARG A 305 10.27 -1.08 -1.04
CA ARG A 305 9.87 0.21 -1.61
C ARG A 305 8.80 0.09 -2.69
N GLN A 306 8.92 -0.93 -3.55
CA GLN A 306 7.98 -1.16 -4.64
C GLN A 306 6.61 -1.59 -4.16
N ASP A 307 6.54 -2.62 -3.32
CA ASP A 307 5.28 -3.11 -2.74
C ASP A 307 4.60 -2.01 -1.92
N ARG A 308 5.37 -1.27 -1.13
CA ARG A 308 4.87 -0.09 -0.40
C ARG A 308 4.32 0.97 -1.33
N GLY A 309 5.06 1.30 -2.40
CA GLY A 309 4.62 2.26 -3.41
C GLY A 309 3.30 1.84 -4.04
N ARG A 310 3.14 0.55 -4.37
CA ARG A 310 1.90 0.01 -4.92
C ARG A 310 0.74 0.04 -3.92
N ILE A 311 0.97 -0.26 -2.64
CA ILE A 311 -0.05 -0.07 -1.60
C ILE A 311 -0.46 1.39 -1.50
N TRP A 312 0.49 2.32 -1.52
CA TRP A 312 0.17 3.75 -1.49
C TRP A 312 -0.58 4.17 -2.76
N ASP A 313 -0.28 3.61 -3.93
CA ASP A 313 -1.08 3.84 -5.15
C ASP A 313 -2.55 3.43 -4.95
N VAL A 314 -2.83 2.31 -4.25
CA VAL A 314 -4.20 1.88 -3.88
C VAL A 314 -4.86 2.90 -2.96
N LEU A 315 -4.17 3.32 -1.90
CA LEU A 315 -4.70 4.26 -0.91
C LEU A 315 -4.99 5.62 -1.55
N LEU A 316 -4.07 6.15 -2.35
CA LEU A 316 -4.20 7.45 -3.02
C LEU A 316 -5.22 7.42 -4.16
N GLY A 317 -5.45 6.25 -4.75
CA GLY A 317 -6.50 6.02 -5.74
C GLY A 317 -7.89 5.74 -5.13
N TRP A 318 -8.01 5.64 -3.80
CA TRP A 318 -9.27 5.31 -3.15
C TRP A 318 -10.31 6.42 -3.31
N ARG A 319 -11.54 6.01 -3.64
CA ARG A 319 -12.68 6.89 -3.81
C ARG A 319 -13.95 6.24 -3.29
N PRO A 320 -14.66 6.89 -2.35
CA PRO A 320 -15.96 6.42 -1.92
C PRO A 320 -17.01 6.78 -2.98
N ARG A 321 -18.16 6.07 -2.94
CA ARG A 321 -19.35 6.49 -3.68
C ARG A 321 -19.80 7.89 -3.25
N PRO A 322 -20.24 8.76 -4.18
CA PRO A 322 -20.75 10.09 -3.88
C PRO A 322 -21.76 10.13 -2.74
N GLU A 323 -22.70 9.19 -2.75
CA GLU A 323 -23.82 9.10 -1.81
C GLU A 323 -23.37 8.66 -0.41
N SER A 324 -22.19 8.03 -0.33
CA SER A 324 -21.64 7.46 0.90
C SER A 324 -20.45 8.25 1.45
N ILE A 325 -19.98 9.31 0.79
CA ILE A 325 -18.79 10.06 1.26
C ILE A 325 -18.92 10.55 2.71
N ASN A 326 -20.11 11.01 3.10
CA ASN A 326 -20.39 11.49 4.45
C ASN A 326 -20.37 10.36 5.49
N TYR A 327 -20.63 9.12 5.08
CA TYR A 327 -20.49 7.95 5.94
C TYR A 327 -19.02 7.73 6.34
N TYR A 328 -18.08 7.99 5.42
CA TYR A 328 -16.65 7.79 5.66
C TYR A 328 -15.94 8.97 6.33
N LEU A 329 -16.38 10.21 6.05
CA LEU A 329 -15.65 11.42 6.45
C LEU A 329 -16.35 12.27 7.52
N GLU A 330 -17.60 11.94 7.86
CA GLU A 330 -18.45 12.51 8.94
C GLU A 330 -18.49 14.05 9.13
N TYR A 331 -17.82 14.89 8.31
CA TYR A 331 -17.56 16.29 8.66
C TYR A 331 -17.44 17.27 7.48
N ASN A 332 -18.27 17.16 6.43
CA ASN A 332 -18.30 18.26 5.44
C ASN A 332 -19.66 18.48 4.76
N HIS A 333 -20.10 19.73 4.74
CA HIS A 333 -21.20 20.22 3.89
C HIS A 333 -20.78 20.39 2.41
N LYS A 334 -19.57 19.92 2.03
CA LYS A 334 -19.09 19.97 0.64
C LYS A 334 -19.70 18.81 -0.14
N THR A 335 -20.24 19.09 -1.32
CA THR A 335 -20.83 18.06 -2.20
C THR A 335 -19.73 17.29 -2.95
N PHE A 336 -19.88 15.97 -3.07
CA PHE A 336 -18.93 15.09 -3.77
C PHE A 336 -18.64 15.52 -5.21
N GLU A 337 -19.65 16.06 -5.90
CA GLU A 337 -19.52 16.59 -7.27
C GLU A 337 -18.46 17.71 -7.39
N SER A 338 -18.12 18.37 -6.28
CA SER A 338 -17.03 19.36 -6.25
C SER A 338 -15.63 18.73 -6.23
N ILE A 339 -15.53 17.44 -5.94
CA ILE A 339 -14.26 16.71 -5.73
C ILE A 339 -13.98 15.76 -6.89
N TYR A 340 -14.98 15.01 -7.37
CA TYR A 340 -14.82 14.05 -8.46
C TYR A 340 -15.87 14.22 -9.56
N SER A 341 -15.44 14.03 -10.81
CA SER A 341 -16.34 13.88 -11.96
C SER A 341 -17.07 12.54 -11.87
N SER A 342 -18.39 12.54 -12.08
CA SER A 342 -19.22 11.34 -12.20
C SER A 342 -19.03 10.62 -13.54
N LYS A 343 -18.39 11.24 -14.53
CA LYS A 343 -18.14 10.66 -15.86
C LYS A 343 -16.67 10.31 -16.05
N MET A 344 -16.41 9.08 -16.51
CA MET A 344 -15.10 8.65 -16.98
C MET A 344 -14.75 9.25 -18.32
N ARG A 345 -13.46 9.55 -18.52
CA ARG A 345 -12.89 9.93 -19.83
C ARG A 345 -11.86 8.93 -20.34
N LEU A 346 -11.91 7.68 -19.87
CA LEU A 346 -11.15 6.59 -20.47
C LEU A 346 -11.91 5.99 -21.66
N LYS A 347 -11.15 5.54 -22.66
CA LYS A 347 -11.71 4.70 -23.72
C LYS A 347 -12.09 3.33 -23.13
N SER A 348 -13.17 2.73 -23.61
CA SER A 348 -13.70 1.45 -23.09
C SER A 348 -12.64 0.32 -23.14
N ASP A 349 -11.85 0.23 -24.20
CA ASP A 349 -10.76 -0.76 -24.32
C ASP A 349 -9.73 -0.65 -23.19
N ILE A 350 -9.32 0.57 -22.86
CA ILE A 350 -8.40 0.86 -21.75
C ILE A 350 -9.08 0.61 -20.40
N PHE A 351 -10.35 0.98 -20.28
CA PHE A 351 -11.13 0.75 -19.07
C PHE A 351 -11.18 -0.74 -18.72
N HIS A 352 -11.53 -1.62 -19.67
CA HIS A 352 -11.58 -3.07 -19.41
C HIS A 352 -10.19 -3.69 -19.16
N LYS A 353 -9.09 -3.09 -19.65
CA LYS A 353 -7.73 -3.51 -19.28
C LYS A 353 -7.39 -3.18 -17.82
N ILE A 354 -7.84 -2.02 -17.32
CA ILE A 354 -7.59 -1.57 -15.95
C ILE A 354 -8.55 -2.25 -14.97
N CYS A 355 -9.83 -2.36 -15.32
CA CYS A 355 -10.89 -2.96 -14.52
C CYS A 355 -11.31 -4.29 -15.17
N LYS A 356 -10.54 -5.36 -14.91
CA LYS A 356 -10.69 -6.68 -15.56
C LYS A 356 -12.09 -7.29 -15.48
N CYS A 357 -12.88 -6.89 -14.48
CA CYS A 357 -14.25 -7.36 -14.23
C CYS A 357 -15.27 -6.22 -14.14
N GLU A 358 -14.95 -5.02 -14.67
CA GLU A 358 -15.77 -3.80 -14.57
C GLU A 358 -16.09 -3.34 -13.14
N HIS A 359 -15.44 -3.97 -12.16
CA HIS A 359 -15.65 -3.75 -10.74
C HIS A 359 -14.31 -3.56 -10.03
N ASP A 360 -14.38 -3.00 -8.84
CA ASP A 360 -13.26 -2.87 -7.91
C ASP A 360 -12.88 -4.24 -7.32
N GLU A 361 -11.62 -4.48 -6.96
CA GLU A 361 -11.25 -5.76 -6.35
C GLU A 361 -11.91 -5.99 -4.98
N PHE A 362 -12.30 -4.93 -4.27
CA PHE A 362 -13.07 -5.01 -3.02
C PHE A 362 -14.57 -4.87 -3.23
N TRP A 363 -15.04 -5.14 -4.45
CA TRP A 363 -16.45 -5.15 -4.78
C TRP A 363 -17.21 -6.30 -4.11
N PHE A 364 -18.46 -6.01 -3.73
CA PHE A 364 -19.43 -6.96 -3.20
C PHE A 364 -20.84 -6.58 -3.75
N PRO A 365 -21.49 -7.43 -4.55
CA PRO A 365 -22.69 -7.08 -5.31
C PRO A 365 -23.83 -6.54 -4.43
N ASP A 366 -24.17 -7.25 -3.36
CA ASP A 366 -25.32 -6.88 -2.52
C ASP A 366 -25.10 -5.53 -1.81
N LEU A 367 -23.84 -5.21 -1.51
CA LEU A 367 -23.46 -3.97 -0.84
C LEU A 367 -23.53 -2.76 -1.78
N MET A 368 -23.39 -2.95 -3.10
CA MET A 368 -23.62 -1.88 -4.07
C MET A 368 -25.06 -1.36 -4.03
N SER A 369 -26.04 -2.20 -3.69
CA SER A 369 -27.43 -1.76 -3.60
C SER A 369 -27.69 -0.82 -2.42
N LEU A 370 -26.82 -0.84 -1.40
CA LEU A 370 -27.02 -0.12 -0.15
C LEU A 370 -26.47 1.31 -0.22
N ARG A 371 -27.26 2.27 0.30
CA ARG A 371 -26.82 3.66 0.53
C ARG A 371 -26.33 3.80 1.96
N LEU A 372 -25.01 3.66 2.15
CA LEU A 372 -24.39 3.73 3.48
C LEU A 372 -24.66 5.10 4.15
N GLY A 373 -24.97 5.09 5.45
CA GLY A 373 -25.30 6.28 6.23
C GLY A 373 -26.75 6.77 6.08
N GLN A 374 -27.57 6.11 5.26
CA GLN A 374 -29.00 6.42 5.08
C GLN A 374 -29.86 5.25 5.57
N ASN A 375 -31.18 5.49 5.75
CA ASN A 375 -32.17 4.45 6.07
C ASN A 375 -31.87 3.58 7.29
N GLY A 376 -31.16 4.12 8.28
CA GLY A 376 -30.78 3.38 9.49
C GLY A 376 -29.46 2.60 9.37
N LEU A 377 -28.78 2.62 8.22
CA LEU A 377 -27.47 2.00 7.99
C LEU A 377 -26.34 2.87 8.56
N LYS A 378 -26.31 3.02 9.89
CA LYS A 378 -25.34 3.91 10.56
C LYS A 378 -24.08 3.18 11.02
N GLN A 379 -24.21 1.88 11.26
CA GLN A 379 -23.17 1.01 11.76
C GLN A 379 -23.00 -0.23 10.88
N ASP A 380 -21.83 -0.86 10.93
CA ASP A 380 -21.52 -2.04 10.13
C ASP A 380 -22.48 -3.21 10.39
N ILE A 381 -22.94 -3.39 11.64
CA ILE A 381 -23.92 -4.42 11.97
C ILE A 381 -25.28 -4.17 11.32
N ASP A 382 -25.70 -2.92 11.17
CA ASP A 382 -26.95 -2.56 10.48
C ASP A 382 -26.84 -2.92 9.00
N ILE A 383 -25.67 -2.69 8.41
CA ILE A 383 -25.35 -3.05 7.02
C ILE A 383 -25.45 -4.56 6.85
N PHE A 384 -24.79 -5.36 7.69
CA PHE A 384 -24.86 -6.82 7.60
C PHE A 384 -26.29 -7.37 7.81
N ARG A 385 -27.04 -6.83 8.78
CA ARG A 385 -28.45 -7.21 8.99
C ARG A 385 -29.32 -6.91 7.77
N GLU A 386 -29.09 -5.78 7.13
CA GLU A 386 -29.83 -5.42 5.92
C GLU A 386 -29.47 -6.32 4.73
N LEU A 387 -28.18 -6.65 4.55
CA LEU A 387 -27.73 -7.62 3.55
C LEU A 387 -28.41 -8.99 3.76
N ILE A 388 -28.45 -9.47 5.01
CA ILE A 388 -29.15 -10.71 5.37
C ILE A 388 -30.63 -10.63 5.04
N ARG A 389 -31.29 -9.49 5.36
CA ARG A 389 -32.71 -9.28 5.08
C ARG A 389 -32.99 -9.37 3.58
N ILE A 390 -32.19 -8.70 2.76
CA ILE A 390 -32.32 -8.72 1.29
C ILE A 390 -32.14 -10.14 0.75
N ASN A 391 -31.11 -10.85 1.23
CA ASN A 391 -30.78 -12.19 0.75
C ASN A 391 -31.79 -13.26 1.19
N LYS A 392 -32.39 -13.15 2.38
CA LYS A 392 -33.37 -14.13 2.89
C LYS A 392 -34.79 -13.93 2.34
N TYR A 393 -35.24 -12.69 2.25
CA TYR A 393 -36.66 -12.40 2.00
C TYR A 393 -36.95 -11.93 0.57
N GLY A 394 -35.92 -11.72 -0.25
CA GLY A 394 -36.04 -10.99 -1.50
C GLY A 394 -36.30 -9.51 -1.22
N GLY A 395 -35.60 -8.62 -1.91
CA GLY A 395 -35.85 -7.19 -1.76
C GLY A 395 -37.26 -6.81 -2.20
N ASP A 396 -38.10 -6.33 -1.28
CA ASP A 396 -39.46 -5.79 -1.55
C ASP A 396 -39.45 -4.42 -2.26
N GLY A 397 -38.31 -3.99 -2.81
CA GLY A 397 -38.14 -2.67 -3.42
C GLY A 397 -37.77 -2.81 -4.88
N ASN A 398 -38.58 -2.23 -5.75
CA ASN A 398 -38.31 -1.94 -7.16
C ASN A 398 -36.81 -1.99 -7.48
N ILE A 399 -36.37 -3.08 -8.10
CA ILE A 399 -35.24 -3.00 -9.01
C ILE A 399 -35.79 -2.11 -10.13
N GLU A 400 -35.70 -0.78 -9.97
CA GLU A 400 -35.61 0.07 -11.15
C GLU A 400 -34.44 -0.52 -11.91
N ASP A 401 -34.73 -1.04 -13.11
CA ASP A 401 -33.72 -1.50 -14.05
C ASP A 401 -32.52 -0.57 -13.92
N THR A 402 -31.42 -1.07 -13.37
CA THR A 402 -30.17 -0.30 -13.35
C THR A 402 -29.97 0.10 -14.79
N PRO A 403 -30.02 1.41 -15.13
CA PRO A 403 -29.84 1.83 -16.51
C PRO A 403 -28.53 1.20 -16.98
N ASP A 404 -28.46 0.71 -18.22
CA ASP A 404 -27.21 0.27 -18.85
C ASP A 404 -26.17 1.38 -18.70
N THR A 405 -25.39 1.35 -17.61
CA THR A 405 -24.37 2.34 -17.31
C THR A 405 -23.06 1.84 -17.85
N GLU A 406 -22.99 1.75 -19.18
CA GLU A 406 -21.70 1.62 -19.86
C GLU A 406 -20.77 2.73 -19.33
N ASN A 407 -19.70 2.32 -18.62
CA ASN A 407 -18.63 3.16 -18.07
C ASN A 407 -18.91 3.94 -16.77
N GLU A 408 -19.72 3.40 -15.85
CA GLU A 408 -19.73 3.93 -14.47
C GLU A 408 -18.42 3.61 -13.74
N ILE A 409 -17.87 4.58 -13.00
CA ILE A 409 -16.62 4.38 -12.25
C ILE A 409 -16.89 3.37 -11.14
N PRO A 410 -16.16 2.24 -11.05
CA PRO A 410 -16.28 1.38 -9.89
C PRO A 410 -15.73 2.12 -8.68
N PHE A 411 -16.55 2.21 -7.64
CA PHE A 411 -16.20 2.83 -6.38
C PHE A 411 -15.85 1.76 -5.35
N SER A 412 -14.95 2.09 -4.44
CA SER A 412 -14.71 1.24 -3.29
C SER A 412 -15.95 1.22 -2.39
N LEU A 413 -16.26 0.03 -1.88
CA LEU A 413 -17.31 -0.18 -0.89
C LEU A 413 -16.75 -0.22 0.54
N LEU A 414 -15.42 -0.30 0.68
CA LEU A 414 -14.74 -0.43 1.96
C LEU A 414 -13.96 0.83 2.32
N ASN A 415 -13.65 0.98 3.60
CA ASN A 415 -12.64 1.95 4.01
C ASN A 415 -11.26 1.46 3.52
N PRO A 416 -10.40 2.34 2.98
CA PRO A 416 -9.13 1.92 2.41
C PRO A 416 -8.19 1.31 3.45
N HIS A 417 -8.28 1.71 4.73
CA HIS A 417 -7.48 1.13 5.81
C HIS A 417 -7.96 -0.28 6.20
N SER A 418 -9.25 -0.57 5.99
CA SER A 418 -9.80 -1.91 6.19
C SER A 418 -9.46 -2.82 5.02
N GLU A 419 -9.40 -2.30 3.78
CA GLU A 419 -8.86 -3.02 2.62
C GLU A 419 -7.42 -3.49 2.86
N LEU A 420 -6.59 -2.66 3.50
CA LEU A 420 -5.21 -3.03 3.85
C LEU A 420 -5.15 -4.30 4.71
N LEU A 421 -6.12 -4.52 5.60
CA LEU A 421 -6.11 -5.72 6.44
C LEU A 421 -6.19 -6.99 5.59
N PHE A 422 -7.03 -7.00 4.56
CA PHE A 422 -7.13 -8.11 3.63
C PHE A 422 -5.90 -8.25 2.74
N ILE A 423 -5.30 -7.13 2.31
CA ILE A 423 -4.01 -7.16 1.59
C ILE A 423 -2.93 -7.80 2.48
N TYR A 424 -2.89 -7.45 3.75
CA TYR A 424 -1.94 -8.04 4.70
C TYR A 424 -2.17 -9.53 4.94
N VAL A 425 -3.42 -9.97 5.04
CA VAL A 425 -3.74 -11.40 5.10
C VAL A 425 -3.38 -12.10 3.79
N ALA A 426 -3.58 -11.48 2.63
CA ALA A 426 -3.14 -12.02 1.35
C ALA A 426 -1.61 -12.17 1.28
N ILE A 427 -0.85 -11.22 1.82
CA ILE A 427 0.62 -11.33 1.94
C ILE A 427 1.02 -12.52 2.83
N MET A 428 0.31 -12.74 3.94
CA MET A 428 0.52 -13.91 4.79
C MET A 428 0.20 -15.20 4.03
N GLN A 429 -0.94 -15.27 3.35
CA GLN A 429 -1.34 -16.43 2.54
C GLN A 429 -0.34 -16.73 1.43
N HIS A 430 0.16 -15.69 0.76
CA HIS A 430 1.16 -15.84 -0.30
C HIS A 430 2.45 -16.49 0.19
N ASN A 431 2.78 -16.30 1.47
CA ASN A 431 3.96 -16.89 2.11
C ASN A 431 3.59 -18.06 3.03
N GLU A 432 2.37 -18.59 2.97
CA GLU A 432 1.83 -19.58 3.90
C GLU A 432 2.75 -20.79 4.08
N PHE A 433 3.14 -21.44 2.97
CA PHE A 433 4.01 -22.62 3.04
C PHE A 433 5.36 -22.33 3.71
N LYS A 434 5.94 -21.14 3.49
CA LYS A 434 7.21 -20.75 4.12
C LYS A 434 7.01 -20.45 5.60
N LEU A 435 5.95 -19.72 5.92
CA LEU A 435 5.63 -19.33 7.28
C LEU A 435 5.28 -20.53 8.17
N LEU A 436 4.71 -21.60 7.62
CA LEU A 436 4.47 -22.86 8.34
C LEU A 436 5.77 -23.62 8.67
N GLU A 437 6.87 -23.34 7.98
CA GLU A 437 8.18 -23.95 8.22
C GLU A 437 9.08 -23.09 9.12
N PHE A 438 8.72 -21.83 9.34
CA PHE A 438 9.52 -20.87 10.10
C PHE A 438 9.39 -21.08 11.60
N GLU A 439 10.49 -20.82 12.31
CA GLU A 439 10.49 -20.68 13.77
C GLU A 439 10.08 -19.25 14.20
N GLU A 440 9.72 -19.05 15.47
CA GLU A 440 9.30 -17.76 16.05
C GLU A 440 10.19 -16.57 15.64
N THR A 441 11.52 -16.76 15.61
CA THR A 441 12.47 -15.70 15.24
C THR A 441 12.42 -15.34 13.75
N GLU A 442 12.21 -16.33 12.88
CA GLU A 442 12.09 -16.15 11.43
C GLU A 442 10.74 -15.52 11.07
N ILE A 443 9.66 -15.91 11.76
CA ILE A 443 8.35 -15.25 11.66
C ILE A 443 8.48 -13.79 12.08
N THR A 444 9.14 -13.52 13.21
CA THR A 444 9.36 -12.15 13.68
C THR A 444 10.19 -11.33 12.68
N GLU A 445 11.22 -11.93 12.07
CA GLU A 445 12.01 -11.28 11.03
C GLU A 445 11.16 -10.96 9.79
N PHE A 446 10.35 -11.91 9.32
CA PHE A 446 9.43 -11.71 8.21
C PHE A 446 8.44 -10.58 8.48
N LEU A 447 7.79 -10.57 9.64
CA LEU A 447 6.82 -9.54 10.02
C LEU A 447 7.45 -8.14 10.12
N ASN A 448 8.76 -8.05 10.35
CA ASN A 448 9.49 -6.77 10.38
C ASN A 448 10.14 -6.40 9.04
N ASN A 449 10.32 -7.35 8.12
CA ASN A 449 11.04 -7.18 6.86
C ASN A 449 10.47 -8.10 5.76
N VAL A 450 9.28 -7.78 5.26
CA VAL A 450 8.61 -8.58 4.22
C VAL A 450 9.49 -8.59 2.95
N PRO A 451 9.79 -9.78 2.38
CA PRO A 451 10.51 -9.87 1.12
C PRO A 451 9.79 -9.15 -0.02
N LEU A 452 10.54 -8.67 -1.03
CA LEU A 452 9.94 -8.08 -2.22
C LEU A 452 9.03 -9.09 -2.91
N ILE A 453 7.75 -8.75 -3.02
CA ILE A 453 6.73 -9.57 -3.66
C ILE A 453 6.71 -9.29 -5.17
N SER A 454 6.64 -8.01 -5.54
CA SER A 454 6.60 -7.52 -6.92
C SER A 454 7.95 -7.54 -7.66
N LYS A 455 8.76 -8.59 -7.48
CA LYS A 455 10.08 -8.71 -8.15
C LYS A 455 9.95 -8.62 -9.67
N PHE A 456 8.91 -9.25 -10.21
CA PHE A 456 8.67 -9.25 -11.65
C PHE A 456 8.29 -7.86 -12.17
N ASP A 457 7.41 -7.16 -11.46
CA ASP A 457 7.01 -5.80 -11.82
C ASP A 457 8.22 -4.85 -11.78
N ASP A 458 9.00 -4.90 -10.68
CA ASP A 458 10.23 -4.10 -10.53
C ASP A 458 11.20 -4.31 -11.69
N TYR A 459 11.44 -5.57 -12.06
CA TYR A 459 12.28 -5.93 -13.20
C TYR A 459 11.73 -5.36 -14.52
N ASN A 460 10.43 -5.51 -14.77
CA ASN A 460 9.80 -5.03 -16.01
C ASN A 460 9.80 -3.50 -16.13
N PHE A 461 9.67 -2.77 -15.02
CA PHE A 461 9.77 -1.31 -15.05
C PHE A 461 11.21 -0.83 -15.29
N LYS A 462 12.21 -1.50 -14.71
CA LYS A 462 13.63 -1.19 -14.91
C LYS A 462 14.08 -1.43 -16.36
N LYS A 463 13.61 -2.52 -16.97
CA LYS A 463 14.00 -2.93 -18.32
C LYS A 463 13.00 -2.60 -19.42
N MET A 464 12.06 -1.68 -19.15
CA MET A 464 10.93 -1.41 -20.04
C MET A 464 11.33 -0.97 -21.47
N TYR A 465 12.53 -0.38 -21.62
CA TYR A 465 13.04 0.16 -22.88
C TYR A 465 14.37 -0.48 -23.32
N GLU A 466 14.77 -1.60 -22.70
CA GLU A 466 15.92 -2.38 -23.18
C GLU A 466 15.48 -3.30 -24.34
N ASP A 467 16.27 -3.36 -25.42
CA ASP A 467 16.01 -4.28 -26.53
C ASP A 467 16.33 -5.73 -26.11
N ASP A 468 15.42 -6.68 -26.42
CA ASP A 468 15.53 -8.11 -26.07
C ASP A 468 16.74 -8.84 -26.72
N ASP A 469 17.54 -8.17 -27.54
CA ASP A 469 18.61 -8.75 -28.38
C ASP A 469 19.84 -9.27 -27.59
N VAL A 470 19.84 -9.21 -26.25
CA VAL A 470 20.97 -9.69 -25.42
C VAL A 470 20.63 -10.91 -24.53
N SER A 471 19.37 -11.34 -24.40
CA SER A 471 19.02 -12.39 -23.42
C SER A 471 19.11 -13.82 -23.98
N GLY A 472 20.34 -14.30 -24.14
CA GLY A 472 20.66 -15.69 -24.44
C GLY A 472 21.51 -16.35 -23.35
N ASN A 473 21.32 -16.02 -22.07
CA ASN A 473 21.82 -16.79 -20.92
C ASN A 473 21.08 -16.33 -19.65
N SER A 474 19.92 -16.93 -19.37
CA SER A 474 19.21 -16.78 -18.10
C SER A 474 19.70 -17.85 -17.12
N THR A 475 20.91 -17.67 -16.64
CA THR A 475 21.41 -18.13 -15.34
C THR A 475 22.63 -17.26 -15.10
N ASP A 476 22.47 -16.15 -14.38
CA ASP A 476 23.45 -15.70 -13.40
C ASP A 476 22.86 -14.55 -12.59
N THR A 477 22.80 -14.81 -11.30
CA THR A 477 22.73 -13.85 -10.21
C THR A 477 23.96 -12.96 -10.28
N GLU A 478 23.97 -11.95 -11.14
CA GLU A 478 24.96 -10.88 -11.05
C GLU A 478 24.45 -9.79 -10.09
N GLU A 479 24.52 -10.15 -8.81
CA GLU A 479 25.09 -9.22 -7.85
C GLU A 479 26.45 -8.78 -8.38
N SER A 480 26.66 -7.47 -8.46
CA SER A 480 27.85 -6.84 -9.03
C SER A 480 29.14 -7.31 -8.34
N ASN A 481 29.88 -8.20 -9.00
CA ASN A 481 31.24 -8.59 -8.64
C ASN A 481 32.19 -8.19 -9.78
N SER A 482 32.84 -7.03 -9.67
CA SER A 482 34.00 -6.67 -10.51
C SER A 482 35.23 -6.34 -9.66
N SER A 483 35.96 -7.41 -9.35
CA SER A 483 37.42 -7.54 -9.21
C SER A 483 38.24 -6.61 -8.29
N GLY A 484 38.77 -7.21 -7.21
CA GLY A 484 40.23 -7.26 -7.00
C GLY A 484 40.81 -6.46 -5.83
N THR A 485 40.85 -7.06 -4.63
CA THR A 485 42.04 -7.38 -3.80
C THR A 485 41.60 -7.58 -2.33
N ARG A 486 41.76 -8.79 -1.77
CA ARG A 486 41.49 -9.09 -0.35
C ARG A 486 42.44 -8.33 0.58
N PRO A 487 42.01 -7.94 1.78
CA PRO A 487 42.31 -8.79 2.93
C PRO A 487 41.09 -9.07 3.85
N SER A 488 41.17 -10.25 4.45
CA SER A 488 40.28 -10.90 5.40
C SER A 488 40.14 -10.20 6.75
N THR A 489 38.91 -10.06 7.26
CA THR A 489 38.54 -10.38 8.66
C THR A 489 37.01 -10.28 8.93
N SER A 490 36.41 -11.45 9.16
CA SER A 490 35.32 -11.78 10.11
C SER A 490 34.15 -10.82 10.39
N SER A 491 32.95 -11.21 9.94
CA SER A 491 31.68 -11.16 10.72
C SER A 491 30.53 -11.75 9.87
N ASN A 492 30.44 -13.08 9.79
CA ASN A 492 29.31 -13.75 9.14
C ASN A 492 28.08 -13.69 10.07
N HIS A 493 27.15 -12.77 9.80
CA HIS A 493 25.75 -12.99 10.14
C HIS A 493 25.15 -13.68 8.91
N MET A 494 24.57 -14.87 9.09
CA MET A 494 23.90 -15.56 7.98
C MET A 494 22.73 -14.67 7.52
N LEU A 495 22.86 -14.09 6.33
CA LEU A 495 21.74 -13.54 5.58
C LEU A 495 21.05 -14.76 4.96
N ILE A 496 19.81 -15.02 5.37
CA ILE A 496 18.98 -16.04 4.72
C ILE A 496 18.69 -15.53 3.31
N GLU A 497 19.39 -16.05 2.31
CA GLU A 497 18.97 -15.94 0.93
C GLU A 497 17.66 -16.73 0.79
N VAL A 498 16.55 -16.01 0.88
CA VAL A 498 15.22 -16.53 0.58
C VAL A 498 15.19 -16.92 -0.89
N GLY A 499 15.43 -18.20 -1.18
CA GLY A 499 15.25 -18.78 -2.50
C GLY A 499 13.86 -18.44 -3.03
N THR A 500 13.79 -17.75 -4.15
CA THR A 500 12.58 -17.63 -4.94
C THR A 500 12.49 -18.85 -5.82
N ASP A 501 11.43 -19.63 -5.66
CA ASP A 501 11.09 -20.66 -6.62
C ASP A 501 10.64 -19.91 -7.89
N ASP A 502 11.56 -19.71 -8.84
CA ASP A 502 11.42 -18.89 -10.07
C ASP A 502 10.29 -19.33 -11.04
N LYS A 503 9.42 -20.25 -10.63
CA LYS A 503 8.39 -20.85 -11.49
C LYS A 503 7.10 -20.04 -11.57
N THR A 504 6.94 -19.04 -10.71
CA THR A 504 5.80 -18.12 -10.74
C THR A 504 6.31 -16.70 -10.52
N ALA A 505 6.58 -16.00 -11.62
CA ALA A 505 6.82 -14.56 -11.58
C ALA A 505 5.53 -13.87 -11.14
N HIS A 506 5.46 -13.49 -9.86
CA HIS A 506 4.28 -12.91 -9.25
C HIS A 506 4.28 -11.39 -9.35
N SER A 507 3.12 -10.84 -9.65
CA SER A 507 2.86 -9.39 -9.63
C SER A 507 2.21 -9.01 -8.30
N PHE A 508 2.36 -7.76 -7.87
CA PHE A 508 1.55 -7.26 -6.75
C PHE A 508 0.04 -7.33 -7.04
N ASP A 509 -0.35 -7.23 -8.30
CA ASP A 509 -1.76 -7.32 -8.69
C ASP A 509 -2.36 -8.69 -8.35
N ASP A 510 -1.55 -9.76 -8.32
CA ASP A 510 -2.00 -11.09 -7.87
C ASP A 510 -2.37 -11.08 -6.39
N ILE A 511 -1.58 -10.40 -5.54
CA ILE A 511 -1.88 -10.20 -4.11
C ILE A 511 -3.12 -9.34 -3.94
N TYR A 512 -3.26 -8.29 -4.73
CA TYR A 512 -4.39 -7.38 -4.65
C TYR A 512 -5.71 -8.09 -5.01
N GLN A 513 -5.70 -8.90 -6.07
CA GLN A 513 -6.84 -9.74 -6.44
C GLN A 513 -7.16 -10.79 -5.35
N GLN A 514 -6.12 -11.46 -4.83
CA GLN A 514 -6.27 -12.41 -3.73
C GLN A 514 -6.89 -11.76 -2.49
N ALA A 515 -6.51 -10.52 -2.17
CA ALA A 515 -7.10 -9.77 -1.06
C ALA A 515 -8.60 -9.52 -1.26
N GLY A 516 -9.02 -9.21 -2.50
CA GLY A 516 -10.43 -9.10 -2.87
C GLY A 516 -11.20 -10.41 -2.68
N ASP A 517 -10.60 -11.54 -3.04
CA ASP A 517 -11.20 -12.88 -2.83
C ASP A 517 -11.34 -13.21 -1.34
N ILE A 518 -10.31 -12.93 -0.53
CA ILE A 518 -10.35 -13.10 0.93
C ILE A 518 -11.47 -12.25 1.53
N TRP A 519 -11.59 -10.99 1.10
CA TRP A 519 -12.65 -10.09 1.53
C TRP A 519 -14.04 -10.69 1.25
N ARG A 520 -14.31 -11.09 0.01
CA ARG A 520 -15.62 -11.66 -0.37
C ARG A 520 -15.95 -12.93 0.43
N ASN A 521 -14.98 -13.83 0.58
CA ASN A 521 -15.16 -15.07 1.33
C ASN A 521 -15.43 -14.80 2.82
N TRP A 522 -14.64 -13.90 3.43
CA TRP A 522 -14.83 -13.52 4.83
C TRP A 522 -16.19 -12.84 5.05
N ALA A 523 -16.59 -11.91 4.18
CA ALA A 523 -17.87 -11.23 4.27
C ALA A 523 -19.05 -12.20 4.23
N TRP A 524 -18.99 -13.22 3.35
CA TRP A 524 -20.01 -14.27 3.29
C TRP A 524 -20.10 -15.08 4.58
N GLN A 525 -18.96 -15.47 5.16
CA GLN A 525 -18.94 -16.20 6.44
C GLN A 525 -19.53 -15.38 7.60
N GLU A 526 -19.23 -14.07 7.67
CA GLU A 526 -19.83 -13.19 8.69
C GLU A 526 -21.35 -13.08 8.54
N ILE A 527 -21.84 -13.00 7.30
CA ILE A 527 -23.27 -12.97 7.00
C ILE A 527 -23.94 -14.27 7.49
N GLU A 528 -23.31 -15.43 7.29
CA GLU A 528 -23.83 -16.73 7.76
C GLU A 528 -23.87 -16.84 9.29
N GLU A 529 -22.83 -16.39 9.99
CA GLU A 529 -22.81 -16.45 11.47
C GLU A 529 -23.86 -15.55 12.12
N ILE A 530 -24.04 -14.32 11.61
CA ILE A 530 -25.08 -13.41 12.10
C ILE A 530 -26.49 -13.97 11.83
N VAL A 531 -26.63 -14.87 10.85
CA VAL A 531 -27.90 -15.58 10.58
C VAL A 531 -28.20 -16.65 11.63
N GLU A 532 -27.18 -17.24 12.24
CA GLU A 532 -27.31 -18.33 13.22
C GLU A 532 -27.51 -17.82 14.66
N GLU A 533 -27.04 -16.61 14.98
CA GLU A 533 -27.32 -15.88 16.24
C GLU A 533 -28.76 -15.33 16.29
#